data_AF-A0A3D5Z359-F1
#
_entry.id   AF-A0A3D5Z359-F1
#
_cell.length_a   1.000
_cell.length_b   1.000
_cell.length_c   1.000
_cell.angle_alpha   90.00
_cell.angle_beta   90.00
_cell.angle_gamma   90.00
#
_symmetry.space_group_name_H-M   'P 1'
#
loop_
_entity.id
_entity.type
_entity.pdbx_description
1 polymer ?
#
loop_
_entity_poly.entity_id
_entity_poly.type
_entity_poly.pdbx_seq_one_letter_code
_entity_poly.pdbx_strand_id
1 'polypeptide(L)' 'MKINYFKSAYYDDLLTVRTIVETIPKVKFPIKTEIYNEKGELINSGETVLAFYSAITNKPVAAPKFFIDEMMRIFSNDHP' A
#
# COMPACT_ATOMS: atom_id res chain seq x y z
N MET A 1 4.04 11.57 -2.92
CA MET A 1 4.02 11.07 -1.54
C MET A 1 3.30 12.11 -0.71
N LYS A 2 2.26 11.71 0.02
CA LYS A 2 1.56 12.55 1.00
C LYS A 2 1.64 11.84 2.34
N ILE A 3 1.95 12.57 3.41
CA ILE A 3 2.08 12.00 4.75
C ILE A 3 1.45 12.97 5.74
N ASN A 4 0.59 12.45 6.60
CA ASN A 4 -0.05 13.17 7.70
C ASN A 4 0.39 12.54 9.02
N TYR A 5 0.99 13.34 9.89
CA TYR A 5 1.37 12.93 11.24
C TYR A 5 0.34 13.48 12.22
N PHE A 6 -0.39 12.59 12.88
CA PHE A 6 -1.44 12.95 13.84
C PHE A 6 -0.93 12.90 15.28
N LYS A 7 -0.12 11.89 15.59
CA LYS A 7 0.45 11.65 16.92
C LYS A 7 1.86 11.07 16.78
N SER A 8 2.67 11.25 17.83
CA SER A 8 3.99 10.64 17.90
C SER A 8 3.89 9.14 18.17
N ALA A 9 4.79 8.37 17.57
CA ALA A 9 5.18 7.05 18.08
C ALA A 9 6.37 7.22 19.03
N TYR A 10 6.45 6.41 20.06
CA TYR A 10 7.56 6.38 21.01
C TYR A 10 8.41 5.12 20.82
N TYR A 11 9.59 5.14 21.43
CA TYR A 11 10.46 3.96 21.44
C TYR A 11 9.72 2.78 22.09
N ASP A 12 9.93 1.58 21.56
CA ASP A 12 9.25 0.33 21.93
C ASP A 12 7.72 0.27 21.72
N ASP A 13 7.10 1.28 21.09
CA ASP A 13 5.70 1.14 20.66
C ASP A 13 5.57 0.03 19.62
N LEU A 14 4.67 -0.93 19.87
CA LEU A 14 4.28 -1.90 18.84
C LEU A 14 3.34 -1.22 17.84
N LEU A 15 3.82 -1.03 16.62
CA LEU A 15 3.05 -0.38 15.55
C LEU A 15 2.37 -1.40 14.65
N THR A 16 1.11 -1.13 14.30
CA THR A 16 0.41 -1.87 13.24
C THR A 16 0.38 -1.01 11.99
N VAL A 17 0.94 -1.52 10.89
CA VAL A 17 0.91 -0.86 9.58
C VAL A 17 -0.13 -1.55 8.71
N ARG A 18 -1.19 -0.83 8.36
CA ARG A 18 -2.22 -1.29 7.44
C ARG A 18 -2.00 -0.66 6.08
N THR A 19 -1.83 -1.50 5.07
CA THR A 19 -1.64 -1.10 3.68
C THR A 19 -2.91 -1.40 2.91
N ILE A 20 -3.41 -0.42 2.18
CA ILE A 20 -4.70 -0.48 1.50
C ILE A 20 -4.47 -0.20 0.01
N VAL A 21 -4.89 -1.16 -0.81
CA VAL A 21 -4.95 -1.04 -2.26
C VAL A 21 -6.42 -1.04 -2.63
N GLU A 22 -6.92 0.04 -3.24
CA GLU A 22 -8.36 0.20 -3.53
C GLU A 22 -8.74 -0.25 -4.93
N THR A 23 -7.76 -0.38 -5.83
CA THR A 23 -8.01 -0.70 -7.24
C THR A 23 -6.94 -1.65 -7.75
N ILE A 24 -7.31 -2.51 -8.72
CA ILE A 24 -6.37 -3.41 -9.38
C ILE A 24 -5.25 -2.59 -10.04
N PRO A 25 -3.97 -2.83 -9.68
CA PRO A 25 -2.86 -2.07 -10.22
C PRO A 25 -2.72 -2.18 -11.74
N LYS A 26 -2.17 -1.14 -12.37
CA LYS A 26 -1.83 -1.12 -13.81
C LYS A 26 -0.34 -0.89 -13.98
N VAL A 27 0.06 0.23 -14.58
CA VAL A 27 1.49 0.64 -14.65
C VAL A 27 1.93 1.27 -13.33
N LYS A 28 1.04 2.06 -12.73
CA LYS A 28 1.21 2.71 -11.44
C LYS A 28 -0.09 2.62 -10.65
N PHE A 29 0.00 2.66 -9.33
CA PHE A 29 -1.16 2.59 -8.45
C PHE A 29 -0.90 3.32 -7.13
N PRO A 30 -1.92 4.05 -6.60
CA PRO A 30 -1.84 4.61 -5.27
C PRO A 30 -2.01 3.51 -4.22
N ILE A 31 -1.23 3.61 -3.16
CA ILE A 31 -1.34 2.81 -1.94
C ILE A 31 -1.57 3.79 -0.80
N LYS A 32 -2.61 3.50 0.00
CA LYS A 32 -2.84 4.18 1.27
C LYS A 32 -2.21 3.36 2.39
N THR A 33 -1.65 4.04 3.36
CA THR A 33 -1.04 3.45 4.55
C THR A 33 -1.62 4.11 5.76
N GLU A 34 -1.95 3.31 6.76
CA GLU A 34 -2.41 3.74 8.06
C GLU A 34 -1.53 3.08 9.10
N ILE A 35 -0.99 3.87 10.03
CA ILE A 35 -0.15 3.37 11.12
C ILE A 35 -0.89 3.62 12.42
N TYR A 36 -1.04 2.55 13.20
CA TYR A 36 -1.68 2.56 14.50
C TYR A 36 -0.64 2.25 15.58
N ASN A 37 -0.75 2.88 16.74
CA ASN A 37 0.02 2.50 17.92
C ASN A 37 -0.57 1.27 18.63
N GLU A 38 0.08 0.80 19.70
CA GLU A 38 -0.35 -0.38 20.46
C GLU A 38 -1.75 -0.22 21.09
N LYS A 39 -2.18 1.02 21.33
CA LYS A 39 -3.53 1.36 21.82
C LYS A 39 -4.59 1.35 20.72
N GLY A 40 -4.22 1.05 19.47
CA GLY A 40 -5.11 1.06 18.31
C GLY A 40 -5.44 2.47 17.80
N GLU A 41 -4.69 3.50 18.19
CA GLU A 41 -4.93 4.87 17.73
C GLU A 41 -4.21 5.13 16.40
N LEU A 42 -4.91 5.73 15.43
CA LEU A 42 -4.29 6.17 14.18
C LEU A 42 -3.30 7.31 14.48
N ILE A 43 -2.01 7.07 14.25
CA ILE A 43 -0.95 8.05 14.52
C ILE A 43 -0.38 8.67 13.24
N ASN A 44 -0.49 7.96 12.11
CA ASN A 44 -0.03 8.44 10.81
C ASN A 44 -0.91 7.88 9.68
N SER A 45 -1.13 8.70 8.65
CA SER A 45 -1.62 8.22 7.37
C SER A 45 -0.71 8.68 6.23
N GLY A 46 -0.54 7.83 5.25
CA GLY A 46 0.29 8.10 4.09
C GLY A 46 -0.37 7.65 2.80
N GLU A 47 -0.04 8.33 1.70
CA GLU A 47 -0.41 7.94 0.34
C GLU A 47 0.83 8.01 -0.56
N THR A 48 1.16 6.89 -1.18
CA THR A 48 2.29 6.77 -2.11
C THR A 48 1.84 6.11 -3.40
N VAL A 49 2.35 6.58 -4.53
CA VAL A 49 2.11 5.95 -5.83
C VAL A 49 3.31 5.07 -6.16
N LEU A 50 3.07 3.76 -6.29
CA LEU A 50 4.07 2.82 -6.77
C LEU A 50 3.92 2.62 -8.29
N ALA A 51 5.02 2.26 -8.95
CA ALA A 51 5.03 1.93 -10.37
C ALA A 51 5.86 0.67 -10.61
N PHE A 52 5.45 -0.15 -11.57
CA PHE A 52 6.25 -1.28 -12.03
C PHE A 52 7.28 -0.80 -13.05
N TYR A 53 8.51 -1.30 -12.92
CA TYR A 53 9.63 -0.83 -13.72
C TYR A 53 10.42 -2.01 -14.28
N SER A 54 10.76 -1.96 -15.56
CA SER A 54 11.65 -2.95 -16.17
C SER A 54 13.09 -2.50 -16.04
N ALA A 55 13.91 -3.30 -15.35
CA ALA A 55 15.35 -3.07 -15.24
C ALA A 55 16.09 -3.26 -16.59
N ILE A 56 15.47 -3.92 -17.58
CA ILE A 56 16.07 -4.14 -18.90
C ILE A 56 15.90 -2.88 -19.77
N THR A 57 14.66 -2.35 -19.82
CA THR A 57 14.33 -1.24 -20.71
C THR A 57 14.41 0.11 -20.02
N ASN A 58 14.59 0.13 -18.70
CA ASN A 58 14.58 1.32 -17.85
C ASN A 58 13.31 2.18 -18.02
N LYS A 59 12.16 1.51 -18.20
CA LYS A 59 10.86 2.15 -18.42
C LYS A 59 9.79 1.59 -17.47
N PRO A 60 8.78 2.40 -17.12
CA PRO A 60 7.57 1.91 -16.49
C PRO A 60 6.89 0.86 -17.38
N VAL A 61 6.44 -0.23 -16.78
CA VAL A 61 5.76 -1.33 -17.46
C VAL A 61 4.44 -1.65 -16.79
N ALA A 62 3.57 -2.39 -17.47
CA ALA A 62 2.38 -2.94 -16.81
C ALA A 62 2.80 -3.89 -15.69
N ALA A 63 1.95 -3.99 -14.66
CA ALA A 63 2.09 -4.97 -13.60
C ALA A 63 2.31 -6.38 -14.17
N PRO A 64 3.28 -7.14 -13.63
CA PRO A 64 3.49 -8.53 -14.03
C PRO A 64 2.22 -9.37 -13.88
N LYS A 65 2.02 -10.33 -14.79
CA LYS A 65 0.83 -11.18 -14.80
C LYS A 65 0.60 -11.90 -13.47
N PHE A 66 1.64 -12.49 -12.87
CA PHE A 66 1.52 -13.19 -11.58
C PHE A 66 0.97 -12.29 -10.46
N PHE A 67 1.34 -11.01 -10.47
CA PHE A 67 0.90 -10.04 -9.47
C PHE A 67 -0.57 -9.68 -9.72
N ILE A 68 -0.94 -9.45 -10.97
CA ILE A 68 -2.33 -9.17 -11.35
C ILE A 68 -3.26 -10.34 -11.04
N ASP A 69 -2.87 -11.56 -11.39
CA ASP A 69 -3.68 -12.77 -11.15
C ASP A 69 -3.96 -12.94 -9.65
N GLU A 70 -2.96 -12.70 -8.79
CA GLU A 70 -3.11 -12.78 -7.34
C GLU A 70 -3.97 -11.62 -6.78
N MET A 71 -3.79 -10.41 -7.30
CA MET A 71 -4.63 -9.27 -6.92
C MET A 71 -6.09 -9.50 -7.31
N MET A 72 -6.36 -10.06 -8.49
CA MET A 72 -7.74 -10.41 -8.88
C MET A 72 -8.33 -11.45 -7.93
N ARG A 73 -7.56 -12.50 -7.57
CA ARG A 73 -8.00 -13.53 -6.62
C ARG A 73 -8.40 -12.93 -5.27
N ILE A 74 -7.59 -12.02 -4.74
CA ILE A 74 -7.86 -11.37 -3.44
C ILE A 74 -9.11 -10.48 -3.53
N PHE A 75 -9.22 -9.65 -4.58
CA PHE A 75 -10.36 -8.73 -4.75
C PHE A 75 -11.68 -9.46 -5.06
N SER A 76 -11.64 -10.56 -5.80
CA SER A 76 -12.84 -11.38 -6.06
C SER A 76 -13.32 -12.14 -4.83
N ASN A 77 -12.44 -12.42 -3.88
CA ASN A 77 -12.79 -13.06 -2.60
C ASN A 77 -13.25 -12.06 -1.54
N ASP A 78 -13.19 -10.76 -1.82
CA ASP A 78 -13.60 -9.67 -0.91
C ASP A 78 -15.07 -9.27 -1.14
N HIS A 79 -15.87 -10.15 -1.74
CA HIS A 79 -17.33 -10.02 -1.86
C HIS A 79 -17.98 -11.15 -1.03
N PRO A 80 -18.74 -10.84 0.04
CA PRO A 80 -19.66 -11.80 0.63
C PRO A 80 -20.79 -12.21 -0.34
#